data_AF-A0A1Q2U128-F1
#
_entry.id   AF-A0A1Q2U128-F1
#
_cell.length_a   1.000
_cell.length_b   1.000
_cell.length_c   1.000
_cell.angle_alpha   90.00
_cell.angle_beta   90.00
_cell.angle_gamma   90.00
#
_symmetry.space_group_name_H-M   'P 1'
#
loop_
_entity.id
_entity.type
_entity.pdbx_description
1 polymer ?
#
loop_
_entity_poly.entity_id
_entity_poly.type
_entity_poly.pdbx_seq_one_letter_code
_entity_poly.pdbx_strand_id
1 'polypeptide(L)'
;MGVVFPNQQAIAETLALLEYYSFELEGQSPAIALDQWLGQSPIAWVRLAVLEALYRGRYKKISVTAILRVWQKRGSPQVQFNPEFERLICAELPPAKVWTALALTSPPPEALIHQEIAAFSPPPDLADSGAYQKLKAIATQQQH
;
A
#
# COMPACT_ATOMS: atom_id res chain seq x y z
N MET A 1 -20.73 24.93 3.41
CA MET A 1 -20.83 24.41 2.04
C MET A 1 -20.26 23.00 2.04
N GLY A 2 -21.09 22.00 2.36
CA GLY A 2 -20.65 20.60 2.39
C GLY A 2 -20.73 20.04 0.97
N VAL A 3 -19.59 19.71 0.39
CA VAL A 3 -19.53 18.93 -0.86
C VAL A 3 -20.15 17.57 -0.58
N VAL A 4 -21.40 17.38 -1.04
CA VAL A 4 -22.09 16.09 -1.00
C VAL A 4 -21.52 15.26 -2.13
N PHE A 5 -20.49 14.47 -1.85
CA PHE A 5 -19.99 13.50 -2.81
C PHE A 5 -21.03 12.39 -2.98
N PRO A 6 -21.38 12.00 -4.22
CA PRO A 6 -22.25 10.85 -4.40
C PRO A 6 -21.57 9.62 -3.77
N ASN A 7 -22.31 8.86 -2.96
CA ASN A 7 -21.77 7.74 -2.17
C ASN A 7 -20.87 6.81 -3.00
N GLN A 8 -21.21 6.60 -4.28
CA GLN A 8 -20.44 5.77 -5.20
C GLN A 8 -19.04 6.33 -5.53
N GLN A 9 -18.90 7.64 -5.69
CA GLN A 9 -17.61 8.28 -5.92
C GLN A 9 -16.74 8.23 -4.66
N ALA A 10 -17.33 8.49 -3.50
CA ALA A 10 -16.61 8.39 -2.23
C ALA A 10 -16.13 6.95 -1.94
N ILE A 11 -16.90 5.93 -2.34
CA ILE A 11 -16.49 4.52 -2.30
C ILE A 11 -15.27 4.30 -3.21
N ALA A 12 -15.36 4.71 -4.48
CA ALA A 12 -14.27 4.52 -5.44
C ALA A 12 -12.98 5.23 -5.01
N GLU A 13 -13.09 6.47 -4.53
CA GLU A 13 -11.96 7.24 -3.99
C GLU A 13 -11.34 6.57 -2.77
N THR A 14 -12.17 6.07 -1.84
CA THR A 14 -11.67 5.38 -0.64
C THR A 14 -10.93 4.10 -0.99
N LEU A 15 -11.46 3.30 -1.93
CA LEU A 15 -10.77 2.10 -2.41
C LEU A 15 -9.44 2.44 -3.08
N ALA A 16 -9.44 3.44 -3.97
CA ALA A 16 -8.23 3.90 -4.64
C ALA A 16 -7.16 4.37 -3.63
N LEU A 17 -7.55 5.09 -2.57
CA LEU A 17 -6.63 5.50 -1.51
C LEU A 17 -6.02 4.31 -0.76
N LEU A 18 -6.83 3.32 -0.42
CA LEU A 18 -6.37 2.12 0.30
C LEU A 18 -5.41 1.29 -0.56
N GLU A 19 -5.68 1.16 -1.85
CA GLU A 19 -4.85 0.42 -2.82
C GLU A 19 -3.55 1.16 -3.14
N TYR A 20 -3.64 2.43 -3.54
CA TYR A 20 -2.49 3.24 -3.96
C TYR A 20 -1.46 3.40 -2.85
N TYR A 21 -1.92 3.66 -1.62
CA TYR A 21 -1.04 3.81 -0.46
C TYR A 21 -0.73 2.47 0.25
N SER A 22 -1.13 1.32 -0.34
CA SER A 22 -0.85 -0.02 0.17
C SER A 22 -1.16 -0.17 1.67
N PHE A 23 -2.40 0.15 2.05
CA PHE A 23 -2.82 0.05 3.44
C PHE A 23 -2.66 -1.38 3.99
N GLU A 24 -2.13 -1.48 5.20
CA GLU A 24 -2.02 -2.72 5.96
C GLU A 24 -3.42 -3.08 6.50
N LEU A 25 -4.11 -3.93 5.75
CA LEU A 25 -5.49 -4.37 6.01
C LEU A 25 -5.58 -5.73 6.71
N GLU A 26 -4.52 -6.16 7.40
CA GLU A 26 -4.47 -7.43 8.15
C GLU A 26 -4.82 -8.65 7.27
N GLY A 27 -4.42 -8.64 6.00
CA GLY A 27 -4.71 -9.70 5.02
C GLY A 27 -6.10 -9.62 4.37
N GLN A 28 -6.88 -8.56 4.63
CA GLN A 28 -8.18 -8.33 3.98
C GLN A 28 -8.04 -7.45 2.73
N SER A 29 -8.98 -7.60 1.79
CA SER A 29 -9.05 -6.69 0.66
C SER A 29 -9.60 -5.31 1.08
N PRO A 30 -9.24 -4.23 0.37
CA PRO A 30 -9.79 -2.88 0.58
C PRO A 30 -11.32 -2.84 0.60
N ALA A 31 -11.96 -3.61 -0.28
CA ALA A 31 -13.41 -3.74 -0.35
C ALA A 31 -14.02 -4.33 0.94
N ILE A 32 -13.41 -5.38 1.50
CA ILE A 32 -13.88 -6.02 2.74
C ILE A 32 -13.69 -5.09 3.94
N ALA A 33 -12.56 -4.38 4.01
CA ALA A 33 -12.33 -3.40 5.07
C ALA A 33 -13.34 -2.23 4.99
N LEU A 34 -13.62 -1.76 3.77
CA LEU A 34 -14.60 -0.71 3.53
C LEU A 34 -16.02 -1.13 3.95
N ASP A 35 -16.45 -2.33 3.55
CA ASP A 35 -17.78 -2.86 3.92
C ASP A 35 -17.98 -2.93 5.44
N GLN A 36 -16.96 -3.39 6.18
CA GLN A 36 -16.98 -3.40 7.65
C GLN A 36 -17.17 -2.01 8.27
N TRP A 37 -16.54 -0.99 7.70
CA TRP A 37 -16.69 0.38 8.17
C TRP A 37 -18.04 0.97 7.78
N LEU A 38 -18.56 0.66 6.59
CA LEU A 38 -19.87 1.10 6.11
C LEU A 38 -21.03 0.52 6.94
N GLY A 39 -20.88 -0.66 7.52
CA GLY A 39 -21.85 -1.22 8.47
C GLY A 39 -22.02 -0.39 9.75
N GLN A 40 -21.09 0.51 10.07
CA GLN A 40 -21.07 1.26 11.33
C GLN A 40 -21.01 2.79 11.13
N SER A 41 -20.60 3.26 9.96
CA SER A 41 -20.38 4.69 9.68
C SER A 41 -20.74 5.02 8.23
N PRO A 42 -21.27 6.23 7.96
CA PRO A 42 -21.53 6.66 6.59
C PRO A 42 -20.22 6.78 5.79
N ILE A 43 -20.28 6.53 4.48
CA ILE A 43 -19.09 6.57 3.59
C ILE A 43 -18.29 7.87 3.71
N ALA A 44 -18.96 9.01 3.90
CA ALA A 44 -18.30 10.29 4.08
C ALA A 44 -17.33 10.28 5.27
N TRP A 45 -17.71 9.65 6.39
CA TRP A 45 -16.84 9.53 7.56
C TRP A 45 -15.69 8.56 7.31
N VAL A 46 -15.95 7.47 6.60
CA VAL A 46 -14.91 6.50 6.26
C VAL A 46 -13.83 7.14 5.39
N ARG A 47 -14.21 7.87 4.33
CA ARG A 47 -13.28 8.59 3.47
C ARG A 47 -12.43 9.59 4.27
N LEU A 48 -13.07 10.40 5.13
CA LEU A 48 -12.36 11.36 5.98
C LEU A 48 -11.41 10.66 6.97
N ALA A 49 -11.79 9.51 7.51
CA ALA A 49 -10.96 8.76 8.44
C ALA A 49 -9.72 8.16 7.77
N VAL A 50 -9.83 7.72 6.50
CA VAL A 50 -8.69 7.26 5.70
C VAL A 50 -7.74 8.41 5.42
N LEU A 51 -8.24 9.58 5.01
CA LEU A 51 -7.44 10.79 4.81
C LEU A 51 -6.73 11.24 6.10
N GLU A 52 -7.42 11.20 7.24
CA GLU A 52 -6.84 11.54 8.54
C GLU A 52 -5.75 10.54 8.96
N ALA A 53 -5.93 9.25 8.66
CA ALA A 53 -4.90 8.23 8.91
C ALA A 53 -3.66 8.47 8.03
N LEU A 54 -3.84 8.80 6.75
CA LEU A 54 -2.77 9.21 5.83
C LEU A 54 -2.04 10.45 6.33
N TYR A 55 -2.78 11.47 6.78
CA TYR A 55 -2.20 12.70 7.33
C TYR A 55 -1.31 12.43 8.55
N ARG A 56 -1.67 11.44 9.37
CA ARG A 56 -0.88 11.00 10.53
C ARG A 56 0.26 10.03 10.15
N GLY A 57 0.43 9.69 8.88
CA GLY A 57 1.41 8.71 8.40
C GLY A 57 1.12 7.28 8.85
N ARG A 58 -0.15 6.95 9.11
CA ARG A 58 -0.59 5.65 9.61
C ARG A 58 -1.39 4.90 8.55
N TYR A 59 -0.76 3.92 7.91
CA TYR A 59 -1.34 3.13 6.83
C TYR A 59 -2.02 1.85 7.30
N LYS A 60 -2.52 1.78 8.55
CA LYS A 60 -3.09 0.55 9.12
C LYS A 60 -4.61 0.62 9.25
N LYS A 61 -5.29 -0.49 8.97
CA LYS A 61 -6.75 -0.65 9.21
C LYS A 61 -7.17 -0.24 10.62
N ILE A 62 -6.38 -0.65 11.63
CA ILE A 62 -6.66 -0.32 13.03
C ILE A 62 -6.65 1.19 13.29
N SER A 63 -5.85 1.96 12.56
CA SER A 63 -5.78 3.42 12.70
C SER A 63 -7.06 4.08 12.19
N VAL A 64 -7.56 3.68 11.02
CA VAL A 64 -8.84 4.18 10.48
C VAL A 64 -10.01 3.81 11.40
N THR A 65 -10.02 2.56 11.87
CA THR A 65 -11.06 2.06 12.78
C THR A 65 -11.07 2.82 14.12
N ALA A 66 -9.89 3.15 14.67
CA ALA A 66 -9.78 3.93 15.90
C ALA A 66 -10.30 5.36 15.73
N ILE A 67 -9.99 6.02 14.60
CA ILE A 67 -10.50 7.35 14.26
C ILE A 67 -12.03 7.33 14.18
N LEU A 68 -12.60 6.38 13.43
CA LEU A 68 -14.05 6.21 13.31
C LEU A 68 -14.73 6.02 14.67
N ARG A 69 -14.16 5.18 15.53
CA ARG A 69 -14.70 4.95 16.88
C ARG A 69 -14.71 6.23 17.73
N VAL A 70 -13.69 7.07 17.61
CA VAL A 70 -13.65 8.37 18.31
C VAL A 70 -14.73 9.31 17.77
N TRP A 71 -14.91 9.38 16.45
CA TRP A 71 -15.93 10.23 15.84
C TRP A 71 -17.34 9.75 16.15
N GLN A 72 -17.60 8.44 16.15
CA GLN A 72 -18.87 7.86 16.59
C GLN A 72 -19.22 8.24 18.02
N LYS A 73 -18.25 8.15 18.95
CA LYS A 73 -18.46 8.56 20.35
C LYS A 73 -18.77 10.04 20.50
N ARG A 74 -18.24 10.89 19.61
CA ARG A 74 -18.46 12.35 19.60
C ARG A 74 -19.71 12.77 18.83
N GLY A 75 -20.23 11.90 17.95
CA GLY A 75 -21.34 12.21 17.06
C GLY A 75 -20.97 13.08 15.84
N SER A 76 -19.69 13.42 15.66
CA SER A 76 -19.24 14.25 14.54
C SER A 76 -17.80 13.91 14.09
N PRO A 77 -17.50 14.04 12.78
CA PRO A 77 -16.15 13.87 12.27
C PRO A 77 -15.29 15.08 12.64
N GLN A 78 -14.10 14.81 13.19
CA GLN A 78 -13.12 15.84 13.53
C GLN A 78 -11.84 15.59 12.75
N VAL A 79 -11.71 16.28 11.62
CA VAL A 79 -10.54 16.25 10.74
C VAL A 79 -9.53 17.31 11.15
N GLN A 80 -8.25 16.94 11.14
CA GLN A 80 -7.13 17.84 11.45
C GLN A 80 -6.31 18.21 10.20
N PHE A 81 -6.52 17.52 9.08
CA PHE A 81 -5.83 17.81 7.84
C PHE A 81 -6.33 19.09 7.16
N ASN A 82 -5.42 19.79 6.47
CA ASN A 82 -5.73 20.99 5.68
C ASN A 82 -6.36 20.58 4.32
N PRO A 83 -7.36 21.28 3.77
CA PRO A 83 -7.92 21.00 2.44
C PRO A 83 -6.90 20.90 1.30
N GLU A 84 -5.75 21.59 1.40
CA GLU A 84 -4.68 21.45 0.40
C GLU A 84 -4.04 20.04 0.43
N PHE A 85 -3.98 19.40 1.60
CA PHE A 85 -3.53 18.01 1.73
C PHE A 85 -4.51 17.07 1.03
N GLU A 86 -5.82 17.25 1.24
CA GLU A 86 -6.84 16.45 0.55
C GLU A 86 -6.68 16.57 -0.97
N ARG A 87 -6.52 17.78 -1.50
CA ARG A 87 -6.32 17.99 -2.93
C ARG A 87 -5.05 17.35 -3.44
N LEU A 88 -3.94 17.46 -2.72
CA LEU A 88 -2.66 16.86 -3.11
C LEU A 88 -2.78 15.34 -3.18
N ILE A 89 -3.29 14.72 -2.12
CA ILE A 89 -3.47 13.26 -2.05
C ILE A 89 -4.47 12.77 -3.11
N CYS A 90 -5.57 13.49 -3.33
CA CYS A 90 -6.54 13.10 -4.36
C CYS A 90 -6.07 13.40 -5.78
N ALA A 91 -5.19 14.38 -6.00
CA ALA A 91 -4.58 14.68 -7.31
C ALA A 91 -3.51 13.65 -7.69
N GLU A 92 -2.84 13.05 -6.71
CA GLU A 92 -1.88 11.95 -6.89
C GLU A 92 -2.57 10.60 -7.20
N LEU A 93 -3.89 10.49 -7.00
CA LEU A 93 -4.61 9.30 -7.41
C LEU A 93 -4.69 9.25 -8.94
N PRO A 94 -4.19 8.18 -9.59
CA PRO A 94 -4.41 8.01 -11.01
C PRO A 94 -5.92 8.02 -11.29
N PRO A 95 -6.40 8.68 -12.36
CA PRO A 95 -7.80 8.64 -12.71
C PRO A 95 -8.24 7.19 -12.79
N ALA A 96 -9.39 6.85 -12.19
CA ALA A 96 -9.91 5.50 -11.93
C ALA A 96 -9.94 4.52 -13.14
N LYS A 97 -9.56 5.00 -14.33
CA LYS A 97 -9.44 4.27 -15.59
C LYS A 97 -8.07 3.57 -15.80
N VAL A 98 -7.04 3.85 -15.00
CA VAL A 98 -5.66 3.40 -15.34
C VAL A 98 -5.22 2.12 -14.61
N TRP A 99 -5.89 1.70 -13.53
CA TRP A 99 -5.47 0.49 -12.81
C TRP A 99 -5.71 -0.81 -13.62
N THR A 100 -6.64 -0.81 -14.58
CA THR A 100 -6.89 -1.96 -15.46
C THR A 100 -5.92 -2.08 -16.64
N ALA A 101 -5.18 -1.00 -16.98
CA ALA A 101 -4.24 -1.03 -18.11
C ALA A 101 -2.83 -1.46 -17.72
N LEU A 102 -2.37 -1.15 -16.49
CA LEU A 102 -1.03 -1.56 -16.05
C LEU A 102 -0.93 -3.05 -15.72
N ALA A 103 -2.06 -3.73 -15.50
CA ALA A 103 -2.09 -5.19 -15.34
C ALA A 103 -2.11 -5.96 -16.68
N LEU A 104 -2.36 -5.31 -17.83
CA LEU A 104 -2.41 -5.95 -19.15
C LEU A 104 -1.42 -5.36 -20.19
N THR A 105 -0.65 -4.34 -19.81
CA THR A 105 0.53 -3.89 -20.57
C THR A 105 1.82 -4.01 -19.77
N SER A 106 1.89 -4.94 -18.82
CA SER A 106 3.17 -5.62 -18.66
C SER A 106 3.15 -6.74 -19.70
N PRO A 107 3.98 -6.71 -20.77
CA PRO A 107 4.31 -7.97 -21.41
C PRO A 107 4.75 -8.94 -20.30
N PRO A 108 4.36 -10.21 -20.39
CA PRO A 108 4.67 -11.16 -19.35
C PRO A 108 6.19 -11.10 -19.08
N PRO A 109 6.66 -11.04 -17.83
CA PRO A 109 8.07 -11.29 -17.52
C PRO A 109 8.37 -12.79 -17.68
N GLU A 110 7.89 -13.40 -18.76
CA GLU A 110 8.24 -14.75 -19.23
C GLU A 110 9.55 -14.71 -20.03
N ALA A 111 10.38 -13.70 -19.76
CA ALA A 111 11.75 -13.59 -20.24
C ALA A 111 12.77 -13.27 -19.13
N LEU A 112 12.37 -13.20 -17.84
CA LEU A 112 13.34 -12.91 -16.76
C LEU A 112 13.12 -13.68 -15.45
N ILE A 113 12.49 -14.86 -15.50
CA ILE A 113 12.43 -15.80 -14.35
C ILE A 113 12.99 -17.17 -14.75
N HIS A 114 13.94 -17.17 -15.69
CA HIS A 114 14.79 -18.31 -16.03
C HIS A 114 16.28 -17.90 -16.12
N GLN A 115 16.71 -16.87 -15.39
CA GLN A 115 18.08 -16.92 -14.87
C GLN A 115 17.99 -17.68 -13.57
N GLU A 116 18.03 -19.00 -13.77
CA GLU A 116 18.53 -19.97 -12.84
C GLU A 116 19.45 -19.31 -11.81
N ILE A 117 19.30 -19.73 -10.56
CA ILE A 117 20.32 -19.55 -9.53
C ILE A 117 21.52 -20.46 -9.94
N ALA A 118 22.01 -20.29 -11.17
CA ALA A 118 23.21 -20.88 -11.69
C ALA A 118 24.32 -20.03 -11.11
N ALA A 119 24.98 -20.60 -10.10
CA ALA A 119 26.28 -20.25 -9.59
C ALA A 119 26.71 -18.80 -9.87
N PHE A 120 26.60 -17.94 -8.85
CA PHE A 120 27.27 -16.64 -8.84
C PHE A 120 28.72 -16.82 -9.30
N SER A 121 29.00 -16.48 -10.55
CA SER A 121 30.36 -16.51 -11.10
C SER A 121 30.91 -15.12 -10.86
N PRO A 122 31.78 -14.93 -9.85
CA PRO A 122 32.28 -13.59 -9.53
C PRO A 122 33.07 -13.02 -10.72
N PRO A 123 33.05 -11.68 -10.90
CA PRO A 123 33.89 -11.03 -11.90
C PRO A 123 35.37 -11.38 -11.68
N PRO A 124 36.19 -11.50 -12.76
CA PRO A 124 37.54 -12.07 -12.70
C PRO A 124 38.51 -11.31 -11.78
N ASP A 125 38.21 -10.05 -11.47
CA ASP A 125 39.00 -9.21 -10.56
C ASP A 125 38.92 -9.67 -9.08
N LEU A 126 37.81 -10.32 -8.70
CA LEU A 126 37.60 -10.82 -7.33
C LEU A 126 38.09 -12.26 -7.12
N ALA A 127 38.44 -12.99 -8.20
CA ALA A 127 38.89 -14.38 -8.13
C ALA A 127 40.30 -14.52 -7.51
N ASP A 128 41.12 -13.47 -7.60
CA ASP A 128 42.47 -13.42 -7.00
C ASP A 128 42.49 -12.78 -5.59
N SER A 129 41.35 -12.25 -5.13
CA SER A 129 41.28 -11.65 -3.80
C SER A 129 41.40 -12.73 -2.74
N GLY A 130 42.39 -12.61 -1.85
CA GLY A 130 42.56 -13.51 -0.71
C GLY A 130 41.34 -13.60 0.20
N ALA A 131 40.41 -12.65 0.12
CA ALA A 131 39.11 -12.71 0.78
C ALA A 131 38.20 -13.83 0.21
N TYR A 132 38.18 -14.01 -1.12
CA TYR A 132 37.38 -15.04 -1.78
C TYR A 132 37.89 -16.45 -1.47
N GLN A 133 39.22 -16.63 -1.42
CA GLN A 133 39.83 -17.90 -1.05
C GLN A 133 39.51 -18.30 0.40
N LYS A 134 39.52 -17.34 1.34
CA LYS A 134 39.13 -17.58 2.73
C LYS A 134 37.66 -18.03 2.84
N LEU A 135 36.76 -17.42 2.07
CA LEU A 135 35.34 -17.79 2.05
C LEU A 135 35.11 -19.20 1.48
N LYS A 136 35.86 -19.61 0.44
CA LYS A 136 35.76 -20.96 -0.15
C LYS A 136 36.20 -22.07 0.80
N ALA A 137 37.23 -21.82 1.62
CA ALA A 137 37.70 -22.78 2.61
C ALA A 137 36.64 -23.09 3.67
N ILE A 138 35.88 -22.07 4.10
CA ILE A 138 34.85 -22.22 5.14
C ILE A 138 33.64 -22.99 4.60
N ALA A 139 33.24 -22.73 3.35
CA ALA A 139 32.09 -23.38 2.73
C ALA A 139 32.29 -24.89 2.49
N THR A 140 33.53 -25.36 2.36
CA THR A 140 33.84 -26.78 2.08
C THR A 140 33.94 -27.62 3.36
N GLN A 141 34.07 -27.00 4.53
CA GLN A 141 34.36 -27.71 5.79
C GLN A 141 33.12 -28.16 6.58
N GLN A 142 31.90 -27.87 6.12
CA GLN A 142 30.65 -28.22 6.83
C GLN A 142 29.93 -29.48 6.29
N GLN A 143 30.62 -30.39 5.59
CA GLN A 143 30.04 -31.65 5.11
C GLN A 143 30.66 -32.92 5.71
N HIS A 144 31.07 -32.91 6.98
CA HIS A 144 31.39 -34.15 7.71
C HIS A 144 30.81 -34.14 9.13
#